data_AF-A0A060CJT8-F1
#
_entry.id   AF-A0A060CJT8-F1
#
_cell.length_a   1.000
_cell.length_b   1.000
_cell.length_c   1.000
_cell.angle_alpha   90.00
_cell.angle_beta   90.00
_cell.angle_gamma   90.00
#
_symmetry.space_group_name_H-M   'P 1'
#
loop_
_entity.id
_entity.type
_entity.pdbx_description
1 polymer ?
#
loop_
_entity_poly.entity_id
_entity_poly.type
_entity_poly.pdbx_seq_one_letter_code
_entity_poly.pdbx_strand_id
1 'polypeptide(L)'
;MKLLNGFLNFKESLGLFTDPFRGLAQRAEKQNLTTKNLQLAQQAAVESAVLLKNKNDLLPLAKDCKIGLVGNYANNPDLLGSWSWQGKTAETPTIKSALQAKFTRVSSVQNQQLQTADLQLLKTTGCKLVSLSWLISSAKR
;
A
#
# COMPACT_ATOMS: atom_id res chain seq x y z
N MET A 1 -10.98 14.91 43.12
CA MET A 1 -11.42 13.53 43.40
C MET A 1 -12.07 12.78 42.22
N LYS A 2 -12.52 13.43 41.12
CA LYS A 2 -13.18 12.74 39.97
C LYS A 2 -12.25 11.90 39.08
N LEU A 3 -10.99 12.29 38.90
CA LEU A 3 -10.04 11.59 38.04
C LEU A 3 -9.67 10.19 38.54
N LEU A 4 -9.50 10.04 39.87
CA LEU A 4 -9.18 8.76 40.48
C LEU A 4 -10.33 7.76 40.32
N ASN A 5 -11.57 8.22 40.48
CA ASN A 5 -12.73 7.35 40.38
C ASN A 5 -12.96 6.85 38.94
N GLY A 6 -12.72 7.70 37.94
CA GLY A 6 -12.80 7.29 36.53
C GLY A 6 -11.77 6.22 36.17
N PHE A 7 -10.55 6.34 36.68
CA PHE A 7 -9.48 5.36 36.47
C PHE A 7 -9.79 4.00 37.11
N LEU A 8 -10.29 4.00 38.35
CA LEU A 8 -10.66 2.76 39.06
C LEU A 8 -11.85 2.07 38.39
N ASN A 9 -12.88 2.83 38.01
CA ASN A 9 -14.04 2.28 37.29
C ASN A 9 -13.66 1.70 35.92
N PHE A 10 -12.66 2.28 35.23
CA PHE A 10 -12.16 1.73 33.98
C PHE A 10 -11.38 0.42 34.16
N LYS A 11 -10.57 0.31 35.22
CA LYS A 11 -9.89 -0.95 35.54
C LYS A 11 -10.88 -2.05 35.93
N GLU A 12 -11.93 -1.68 36.66
CA GLU A 12 -13.03 -2.57 37.01
C GLU A 12 -13.77 -3.05 35.76
N SER A 13 -14.12 -2.15 34.84
CA SER A 13 -14.81 -2.54 33.59
C SER A 13 -13.95 -3.40 32.66
N LEU A 14 -12.63 -3.24 32.70
CA LEU A 14 -11.70 -4.14 32.02
C LEU A 14 -11.53 -5.50 32.73
N GLY A 15 -12.07 -5.66 33.95
CA GLY A 15 -11.97 -6.88 34.75
C GLY A 15 -10.59 -7.13 35.34
N LEU A 16 -9.73 -6.10 35.40
CA LEU A 16 -8.32 -6.25 35.80
C LEU A 16 -8.14 -6.49 37.31
N PHE A 17 -9.15 -6.20 38.13
CA PHE A 17 -9.14 -6.54 39.56
C PHE A 17 -9.47 -8.01 39.81
N THR A 18 -10.24 -8.63 38.91
CA THR A 18 -10.58 -10.07 38.97
C THR A 18 -9.50 -10.92 38.32
N ASP A 19 -8.99 -10.50 37.15
CA ASP A 19 -7.90 -11.16 36.43
C ASP A 19 -6.86 -10.12 35.98
N PRO A 20 -5.78 -9.93 36.77
CA PRO A 20 -4.73 -8.96 36.46
C PRO A 20 -3.97 -9.24 35.17
N PHE A 21 -3.97 -10.50 34.69
CA PHE A 21 -3.21 -10.94 33.52
C PHE A 21 -4.13 -11.21 32.30
N ARG A 22 -5.37 -10.72 32.36
CA ARG A 22 -6.37 -10.91 31.33
C ARG A 22 -5.85 -10.55 29.95
N GLY A 23 -5.89 -11.52 29.04
CA GLY A 23 -5.50 -11.35 27.64
C GLY A 23 -4.01 -11.50 27.35
N LEU A 24 -3.15 -11.78 28.35
CA LEU A 24 -1.73 -12.08 28.10
C LEU A 24 -1.52 -13.49 27.54
N ALA A 25 -2.19 -14.50 28.12
CA ALA A 25 -2.08 -15.89 27.66
C ALA A 25 -2.55 -16.06 26.20
N GLN A 26 -3.61 -15.37 25.80
CA GLN A 26 -4.14 -15.42 24.43
C GLN A 26 -3.37 -14.55 23.42
N ARG A 27 -2.45 -13.68 23.87
CA ARG A 27 -1.72 -12.76 22.98
C ARG A 27 -0.53 -13.41 22.31
N ALA A 28 0.12 -14.36 22.99
CA ALA A 28 1.29 -15.06 22.47
C ALA A 28 0.99 -15.90 21.21
N GLU A 29 -0.26 -16.37 21.07
CA GLU A 29 -0.66 -17.28 20.00
C GLU A 29 -1.42 -16.61 18.84
N LYS A 30 -1.88 -15.37 19.01
CA LYS A 30 -2.66 -14.68 17.97
C LYS A 30 -1.76 -14.15 16.87
N GLN A 31 -1.71 -14.89 15.76
CA GLN A 31 -1.16 -14.39 14.50
C GLN A 31 -2.05 -13.24 14.00
N ASN A 32 -1.51 -12.02 13.94
CA ASN A 32 -2.25 -10.86 13.45
C ASN A 32 -2.37 -10.87 11.91
N LEU A 33 -1.43 -11.50 11.22
CA LEU A 33 -1.34 -11.58 9.75
C LEU A 33 -1.98 -12.87 9.22
N THR A 34 -3.24 -13.11 9.59
CA THR A 34 -4.02 -14.21 9.00
C THR A 34 -4.52 -13.83 7.61
N THR A 35 -4.75 -14.82 6.75
CA THR A 35 -5.33 -14.63 5.41
C THR A 35 -6.65 -13.84 5.47
N LYS A 36 -7.48 -14.10 6.49
CA LYS A 36 -8.75 -13.39 6.70
C LYS A 36 -8.55 -11.90 6.97
N ASN A 37 -7.61 -11.54 7.85
CA ASN A 37 -7.30 -10.15 8.15
C ASN A 37 -6.69 -9.42 6.94
N LEU A 38 -5.84 -10.11 6.17
CA LEU A 38 -5.25 -9.55 4.95
C LEU A 38 -6.30 -9.30 3.86
N GLN A 39 -7.27 -10.19 3.69
CA GLN A 39 -8.39 -9.99 2.76
C GLN A 39 -9.25 -8.78 3.16
N LEU A 40 -9.59 -8.65 4.45
CA LEU A 40 -10.33 -7.49 4.95
C LEU A 40 -9.54 -6.19 4.77
N ALA A 41 -8.24 -6.21 5.05
CA ALA A 41 -7.37 -5.05 4.84
C ALA A 41 -7.30 -4.66 3.36
N GLN A 42 -7.21 -5.64 2.45
CA GLN A 42 -7.26 -5.39 1.01
C GLN A 42 -8.58 -4.75 0.57
N GLN A 43 -9.71 -5.24 1.09
CA GLN A 43 -11.02 -4.69 0.79
C GLN A 43 -11.11 -3.22 1.25
N ALA A 44 -10.74 -2.93 2.50
CA ALA A 44 -10.73 -1.58 3.03
C ALA A 44 -9.81 -0.65 2.22
N ALA A 45 -8.64 -1.14 1.78
CA ALA A 45 -7.73 -0.39 0.94
C ALA A 45 -8.36 -0.02 -0.41
N VAL A 46 -9.07 -0.96 -1.06
CA VAL A 46 -9.77 -0.72 -2.33
C VAL A 46 -10.90 0.31 -2.15
N GLU A 47 -11.69 0.21 -1.08
CA GLU A 47 -12.79 1.13 -0.80
C GLU A 47 -12.29 2.55 -0.45
N SER A 48 -11.11 2.65 0.16
CA SER A 48 -10.50 3.95 0.49
C SER A 48 -9.85 4.66 -0.69
N ALA A 49 -9.62 3.96 -1.82
CA ALA A 49 -8.94 4.53 -2.97
C ALA A 49 -9.85 5.46 -3.78
N VAL A 50 -9.39 6.70 -4.01
CA VAL A 50 -10.14 7.71 -4.76
C VAL A 50 -9.53 7.93 -6.15
N LEU A 51 -10.33 7.70 -7.20
CA LEU A 51 -9.93 7.96 -8.58
C LEU A 51 -10.13 9.43 -8.94
N LEU A 52 -9.04 10.21 -8.99
CA LEU A 52 -9.11 11.64 -9.26
C LEU A 52 -9.34 11.98 -10.74
N LYS A 53 -8.87 11.13 -11.66
CA LYS A 53 -8.91 11.41 -13.10
C LYS A 53 -8.90 10.12 -13.91
N ASN A 54 -9.88 9.97 -14.79
CA ASN A 54 -9.91 8.93 -15.83
C ASN A 54 -10.24 9.59 -17.16
N LYS A 55 -9.32 9.56 -18.13
CA LYS A 55 -9.52 10.13 -19.47
C LYS A 55 -9.55 9.00 -20.49
N ASN A 56 -10.47 9.08 -21.45
CA ASN A 56 -10.61 8.12 -22.55
C ASN A 56 -10.79 6.67 -22.07
N ASP A 57 -11.50 6.49 -20.96
CA ASP A 57 -11.77 5.16 -20.36
C ASP A 57 -10.51 4.29 -20.22
N LEU A 58 -9.39 4.94 -19.86
CA LEU A 58 -8.09 4.28 -19.74
C LEU A 58 -8.09 3.17 -18.68
N LEU A 59 -8.83 3.37 -17.60
CA LEU A 59 -9.04 2.38 -16.55
C LEU A 59 -10.46 1.80 -16.69
N PRO A 60 -10.64 0.47 -16.55
CA PRO A 60 -9.66 -0.54 -16.10
C PRO A 60 -8.69 -1.01 -17.20
N LEU A 61 -7.47 -1.39 -16.80
CA LEU A 61 -6.45 -1.91 -17.73
C LEU A 61 -6.79 -3.31 -18.23
N ALA A 62 -6.57 -3.55 -19.53
CA ALA A 62 -6.63 -4.90 -20.11
C ALA A 62 -5.52 -5.79 -19.55
N LYS A 63 -5.81 -7.08 -19.32
CA LYS A 63 -4.88 -8.07 -18.74
C LYS A 63 -3.61 -8.29 -19.58
N ASP A 64 -3.72 -8.13 -20.90
CA ASP A 64 -2.62 -8.31 -21.84
C ASP A 64 -1.84 -7.02 -22.12
N CYS A 65 -2.20 -5.93 -21.45
CA CYS A 65 -1.50 -4.66 -21.62
C CYS A 65 -0.07 -4.75 -21.06
N LYS A 66 0.87 -4.15 -21.78
CA LYS A 66 2.24 -3.97 -21.31
C LYS A 66 2.29 -2.77 -20.38
N ILE A 67 2.79 -2.98 -19.16
CA ILE A 67 2.81 -1.96 -18.11
C ILE A 67 4.26 -1.59 -17.80
N GLY A 68 4.59 -0.32 -18.00
CA GLY A 68 5.83 0.28 -17.49
C GLY A 68 5.56 0.96 -16.16
N LEU A 69 6.05 0.39 -15.06
CA LEU A 69 5.95 0.94 -13.72
C LEU A 69 7.18 1.82 -13.43
N VAL A 70 6.95 3.12 -13.26
CA VAL A 70 8.01 4.09 -13.02
C VAL A 70 7.74 4.85 -11.72
N GLY A 71 8.76 4.97 -10.88
CA GLY A 71 8.73 5.82 -9.69
C GLY A 71 9.43 5.20 -8.48
N ASN A 72 9.71 6.02 -7.46
CA ASN A 72 10.45 5.59 -6.27
C ASN A 72 9.71 4.48 -5.50
N TYR A 73 8.38 4.51 -5.51
CA TYR A 73 7.54 3.49 -4.85
C TYR A 73 7.30 2.23 -5.68
N ALA A 74 7.78 2.16 -6.93
CA ALA A 74 7.54 1.02 -7.82
C ALA A 74 7.92 -0.32 -7.18
N ASN A 75 9.06 -0.35 -6.49
CA ASN A 75 9.57 -1.53 -5.81
C ASN A 75 10.01 -1.19 -4.37
N ASN A 76 9.30 -0.25 -3.72
CA ASN A 76 9.51 0.07 -2.31
C ASN A 76 8.47 -0.65 -1.45
N PRO A 77 8.86 -1.43 -0.43
CA PRO A 77 7.92 -2.08 0.50
C PRO A 77 7.31 -1.12 1.54
N ASP A 78 7.81 0.12 1.64
CA ASP A 78 7.29 1.13 2.57
C ASP A 78 5.94 1.71 2.12
N LEU A 79 4.88 0.90 2.31
CA LEU A 79 3.50 1.23 1.94
C LEU A 79 2.56 1.33 3.16
N LEU A 80 3.08 1.07 4.37
CA LEU A 80 2.28 0.97 5.60
C LEU A 80 1.99 2.34 6.25
N GLY A 81 2.74 3.39 5.90
CA GLY A 81 2.57 4.74 6.40
C GLY A 81 3.12 4.97 7.82
N SER A 82 3.13 6.23 8.26
CA SER A 82 3.91 6.68 9.43
C SER A 82 3.45 6.14 10.80
N TRP A 83 2.22 5.63 10.92
CA TRP A 83 1.67 5.13 12.19
C TRP A 83 1.65 3.59 12.29
N SER A 84 2.44 2.92 11.44
CA SER A 84 2.50 1.46 11.35
C SER A 84 3.58 0.83 12.24
N TRP A 85 3.68 1.26 13.51
CA TRP A 85 4.78 0.87 14.42
C TRP A 85 4.97 -0.66 14.57
N GLN A 86 3.88 -1.43 14.58
CA GLN A 86 3.92 -2.90 14.67
C GLN A 86 3.76 -3.58 13.30
N GLY A 87 3.73 -2.79 12.23
CA GLY A 87 3.63 -3.26 10.86
C GLY A 87 4.92 -3.95 10.42
N LYS A 88 4.78 -5.06 9.68
CA LYS A 88 5.92 -5.82 9.17
C LYS A 88 6.16 -5.47 7.71
N THR A 89 6.99 -4.48 7.45
CA THR A 89 7.33 -4.02 6.09
C THR A 89 7.93 -5.12 5.22
N ALA A 90 8.64 -6.09 5.82
CA ALA A 90 9.20 -7.24 5.10
C ALA A 90 8.12 -8.20 4.53
N GLU A 91 6.94 -8.25 5.14
CA GLU A 91 5.82 -9.10 4.70
C GLU A 91 4.84 -8.32 3.78
N THR A 92 5.12 -7.04 3.51
CA THR A 92 4.30 -6.19 2.64
C THR A 92 4.67 -6.39 1.16
N PRO A 93 3.71 -6.75 0.29
CA PRO A 93 3.98 -6.88 -1.14
C PRO A 93 4.22 -5.49 -1.77
N THR A 94 5.26 -5.38 -2.59
CA THR A 94 5.52 -4.15 -3.38
C THR A 94 4.50 -3.99 -4.50
N ILE A 95 4.32 -2.77 -5.00
CA ILE A 95 3.43 -2.48 -6.14
C ILE A 95 3.84 -3.30 -7.38
N LYS A 96 5.14 -3.43 -7.64
CA LYS A 96 5.68 -4.30 -8.69
C LYS A 96 5.21 -5.75 -8.54
N SER A 97 5.39 -6.33 -7.35
CA SER A 97 5.00 -7.73 -7.07
C SER A 97 3.50 -7.93 -7.26
N ALA A 98 2.68 -7.01 -6.74
CA ALA A 98 1.23 -7.05 -6.88
C ALA A 98 0.76 -6.94 -8.35
N LEU A 99 1.42 -6.11 -9.16
CA LEU A 99 1.12 -5.99 -10.59
C LEU A 99 1.57 -7.22 -11.37
N GLN A 100 2.75 -7.78 -11.08
CA GLN A 100 3.25 -9.00 -11.73
C GLN A 100 2.36 -10.22 -11.46
N ALA A 101 1.69 -10.26 -10.30
CA ALA A 101 0.72 -11.31 -9.98
C ALA A 101 -0.57 -11.23 -10.83
N LYS A 102 -0.87 -10.07 -11.44
CA LYS A 102 -2.11 -9.83 -12.22
C LYS A 102 -1.88 -9.64 -13.73
N PHE A 103 -0.69 -9.17 -14.13
CA PHE A 103 -0.36 -8.84 -15.51
C PHE A 103 0.93 -9.54 -15.93
N THR A 104 0.92 -10.10 -17.14
CA THR A 104 2.03 -10.91 -17.65
C THR A 104 3.25 -10.08 -18.05
N ARG A 105 3.08 -8.80 -18.39
CA ARG A 105 4.12 -7.96 -19.03
C ARG A 105 4.34 -6.65 -18.26
N VAL A 106 5.02 -6.74 -17.12
CA VAL A 106 5.36 -5.58 -16.27
C VAL A 106 6.87 -5.35 -16.27
N SER A 107 7.30 -4.16 -16.72
CA SER A 107 8.66 -3.66 -16.55
C SER A 107 8.68 -2.57 -15.48
N SER A 108 9.71 -2.54 -14.63
CA SER A 108 9.83 -1.55 -13.55
C SER A 108 11.13 -0.77 -13.67
N VAL A 109 11.08 0.55 -13.55
CA VAL A 109 12.25 1.42 -13.47
C VAL A 109 12.18 2.23 -12.17
N GLN A 110 13.15 2.04 -11.28
CA GLN A 110 13.36 2.89 -10.11
C GLN A 110 14.40 3.94 -10.50
N ASN A 111 14.01 5.20 -10.68
CA ASN A 111 15.01 6.24 -10.89
C ASN A 111 14.53 7.61 -10.38
N GLN A 112 15.35 8.25 -9.53
CA GLN A 112 15.21 9.65 -9.14
C GLN A 112 15.49 10.61 -10.31
N GLN A 113 16.14 10.13 -11.38
CA GLN A 113 16.40 10.87 -12.62
C GLN A 113 16.15 9.96 -13.80
N LEU A 114 14.95 10.00 -14.40
CA LEU A 114 14.68 9.31 -15.68
C LEU A 114 15.73 9.74 -16.72
N GLN A 115 16.68 8.85 -17.02
CA GLN A 115 17.66 9.11 -18.09
C GLN A 115 17.05 8.74 -19.44
N THR A 116 17.55 9.33 -20.52
CA THR A 116 17.05 9.15 -21.89
C THR A 116 17.03 7.68 -22.33
N ALA A 117 17.89 6.83 -21.75
CA ALA A 117 17.96 5.39 -21.98
C ALA A 117 16.74 4.62 -21.42
N ASP A 118 16.22 5.01 -20.25
CA ASP A 118 15.04 4.38 -19.64
C ASP A 118 13.78 4.65 -20.48
N LEU A 119 13.70 5.85 -21.07
CA LEU A 119 12.63 6.23 -22.00
C LEU A 119 12.72 5.47 -23.33
N GLN A 120 13.92 5.11 -23.78
CA GLN A 120 14.10 4.26 -24.96
C GLN A 120 13.67 2.81 -24.69
N LEU A 121 13.95 2.28 -23.49
CA LEU A 121 13.49 0.95 -23.06
C LEU A 121 11.95 0.83 -22.99
N LEU A 122 11.28 1.91 -22.57
CA LEU A 122 9.82 1.98 -22.52
C LEU A 122 9.18 2.19 -23.90
N LYS A 123 9.90 2.82 -24.84
CA LYS A 123 9.47 2.98 -26.24
C LYS A 123 9.63 1.67 -27.04
N THR A 124 10.73 0.95 -26.85
CA THR A 124 10.98 -0.35 -27.52
C THR A 124 10.02 -1.45 -27.04
N THR A 125 9.48 -1.33 -25.83
CA THR A 125 8.47 -2.27 -25.32
C THR A 125 7.08 -2.11 -25.96
N GLY A 126 6.82 -1.07 -26.78
CA GLY A 126 5.55 -0.90 -27.49
C GLY A 126 4.36 -0.59 -26.56
N CYS A 127 4.64 -0.06 -25.37
CA CYS A 127 3.62 0.48 -24.49
C CYS A 127 3.07 1.78 -25.12
N LYS A 128 1.74 1.95 -25.15
CA LYS A 128 1.13 3.27 -25.36
C LYS A 128 1.58 4.19 -24.21
N LEU A 129 2.64 4.97 -24.46
CA LEU A 129 3.09 6.02 -23.58
C LEU A 129 1.97 7.06 -23.48
N VAL A 130 1.28 7.10 -22.34
CA VAL A 130 0.47 8.27 -21.99
C VAL A 130 1.47 9.41 -21.80
N SER A 131 1.58 10.26 -22.82
CA SER A 131 2.57 11.33 -22.92
C SER A 131 2.61 12.18 -21.65
N LEU A 132 3.64 11.98 -20.85
CA LEU A 132 4.02 12.82 -19.69
C LEU A 132 4.56 14.19 -20.12
N SER A 133 4.58 14.51 -21.42
CA SER A 133 5.04 15.79 -21.94
C SER A 133 4.25 16.98 -21.35
N TRP A 134 3.00 16.75 -20.94
CA TRP A 134 2.18 17.77 -20.28
C TRP A 134 2.52 17.97 -18.80
N LEU A 135 2.96 16.92 -18.08
CA LEU A 135 3.18 16.97 -16.62
C LEU A 135 4.51 17.64 -16.25
N ILE A 136 5.54 17.45 -17.09
CA ILE A 136 6.86 18.08 -16.90
C ILE A 136 6.80 19.58 -17.23
N SER A 137 5.93 19.99 -18.16
CA SER A 137 5.77 21.40 -18.54
C SER A 137 5.02 22.24 -17.49
N SER A 138 4.23 21.62 -16.61
CA SER A 138 3.48 22.33 -15.56
C SER A 138 4.27 22.52 -14.26
N ALA A 139 5.32 21.74 -14.03
CA ALA A 139 6.14 21.81 -12.82
C ALA A 139 7.29 22.85 -12.91
N LYS A 140 7.41 23.56 -14.03
CA LYS A 140 8.46 24.57 -14.28
C LYS A 140 7.93 26.01 -14.29
N ARG A 141 6.77 26.26 -13.68
CA ARG A 141 6.25 27.60 -13.43
C ARG A 141 6.23 27.91 -11.94
#